data_AF-A0A3B4T417-F1
#
_entry.id   AF-A0A3B4T417-F1
#
_cell.length_a   1.000
_cell.length_b   1.000
_cell.length_c   1.000
_cell.angle_alpha   90.00
_cell.angle_beta   90.00
_cell.angle_gamma   90.00
#
_symmetry.space_group_name_H-M   'P 1'
#
loop_
_entity.id
_entity.type
_entity.pdbx_description
1 polymer ?
#
loop_
_entity_poly.entity_id
_entity_poly.type
_entity_poly.pdbx_seq_one_letter_code
_entity_poly.pdbx_strand_id
1 'polypeptide(L)'
;MLLSSSGFLASGAVEVQPSINPAVVGDTVTLFLSPPASLKSGSWALGESHILTWLGEQQAVFPSHSGRALVNILTGALTLSSVTVADSGVYVVQSSDPQLRASASITVLGKTNTHAVTTCSVSSGSSLSFLWLNGSSEVTASDRVQLTDGNSTLTIVSVTRYDQGPFRCHVFNAVSNGTSAPVNFTIKLLFNTTSLLVGSNLTMLCSAQSSPPAQLQWAFRGEFVNTTGPLLELYSVTEDQSGPYSCLAFNSHTNMNSNITSHIIIASEFPRLIGMSLGVLS
;
A
#
# COMPACT_ATOMS: atom_id res chain seq x y z
N MET A 1 9.00 -0.63 -59.37
CA MET A 1 8.19 0.34 -58.63
C MET A 1 7.66 -0.38 -57.39
N LEU A 2 8.45 -0.39 -56.31
CA LEU A 2 8.09 -1.02 -55.04
C LEU A 2 7.54 0.08 -54.13
N LEU A 3 6.24 0.07 -53.89
CA LEU A 3 5.58 0.89 -52.87
C LEU A 3 5.73 0.14 -51.54
N SER A 4 6.74 0.50 -50.75
CA SER A 4 6.83 0.08 -49.35
C SER A 4 5.85 0.92 -48.53
N SER A 5 4.84 0.25 -47.99
CA SER A 5 3.85 0.76 -47.05
C SER A 5 4.49 1.49 -45.87
N SER A 6 4.14 2.76 -45.71
CA SER A 6 4.34 3.52 -44.47
C SER A 6 3.53 2.87 -43.35
N GLY A 7 4.23 2.20 -42.44
CA GLY A 7 3.68 1.74 -41.17
C GLY A 7 3.35 2.93 -40.29
N PHE A 8 2.06 3.26 -40.18
CA PHE A 8 1.56 4.08 -39.09
C PHE A 8 1.63 3.25 -37.79
N LEU A 9 2.47 3.67 -36.85
CA LEU A 9 2.50 3.13 -35.49
C LEU A 9 1.22 3.55 -34.75
N ALA A 10 0.60 2.60 -34.08
CA ALA A 10 -0.65 2.70 -33.34
C ALA A 10 -0.66 3.87 -32.34
N SER A 11 -1.72 4.68 -32.31
CA SER A 11 -1.96 5.60 -31.19
C SER A 11 -2.30 4.76 -29.95
N GLY A 12 -1.43 4.77 -28.94
CA GLY A 12 -1.67 4.08 -27.68
C GLY A 12 -2.96 4.57 -27.01
N ALA A 13 -3.67 3.66 -26.34
CA ALA A 13 -4.81 4.01 -25.49
C ALA A 13 -4.33 4.86 -24.30
N VAL A 14 -5.13 5.84 -23.88
CA VAL A 14 -4.82 6.65 -22.70
C VAL A 14 -5.07 5.84 -21.44
N GLU A 15 -4.07 5.79 -20.57
CA GLU A 15 -4.11 5.08 -19.29
C GLU A 15 -4.11 6.07 -18.12
N VAL A 16 -4.51 5.57 -16.94
CA VAL A 16 -4.42 6.32 -15.69
C VAL A 16 -3.17 5.88 -14.93
N GLN A 17 -2.29 6.83 -14.60
CA GLN A 17 -1.09 6.59 -13.79
C GLN A 17 -1.19 7.29 -12.43
N PRO A 18 -1.18 6.55 -11.31
CA PRO A 18 -1.09 7.16 -9.99
C PRO A 18 0.31 7.66 -9.66
N SER A 19 0.37 8.82 -9.00
CA SER A 19 1.58 9.36 -8.35
C SER A 19 2.21 8.40 -7.34
N ILE A 20 1.39 7.66 -6.60
CA ILE A 20 1.81 6.67 -5.60
C ILE A 20 0.81 5.50 -5.57
N ASN A 21 1.32 4.27 -5.60
CA ASN A 21 0.53 3.06 -5.44
C ASN A 21 1.45 1.90 -4.98
N PRO A 22 1.18 1.21 -3.86
CA PRO A 22 0.14 1.50 -2.86
C PRO A 22 0.40 2.82 -2.11
N ALA A 23 -0.66 3.50 -1.72
CA ALA A 23 -0.65 4.68 -0.85
C ALA A 23 -0.85 4.28 0.62
N VAL A 24 -0.52 5.16 1.58
CA VAL A 24 -0.76 4.95 3.01
C VAL A 24 -1.84 5.93 3.51
N VAL A 25 -2.58 5.56 4.56
CA VAL A 25 -3.61 6.43 5.15
C VAL A 25 -3.04 7.81 5.49
N GLY A 26 -3.68 8.86 4.98
CA GLY A 26 -3.26 10.25 5.13
C GLY A 26 -2.43 10.80 3.98
N ASP A 27 -1.94 9.96 3.06
CA ASP A 27 -1.24 10.41 1.86
C ASP A 27 -2.17 11.22 0.93
N THR A 28 -1.57 11.96 0.02
CA THR A 28 -2.27 12.60 -1.11
C THR A 28 -1.91 11.86 -2.39
N VAL A 29 -2.92 11.33 -3.08
CA VAL A 29 -2.76 10.57 -4.33
C VAL A 29 -3.30 11.42 -5.48
N THR A 30 -2.45 11.65 -6.48
CA THR A 30 -2.87 12.22 -7.77
C THR A 30 -2.89 11.14 -8.85
N LEU A 31 -3.96 11.10 -9.65
CA LEU A 31 -4.15 10.24 -10.82
C LEU A 31 -3.99 11.07 -12.10
N PHE A 32 -3.01 10.72 -12.93
CA PHE A 32 -2.70 11.41 -14.18
C PHE A 32 -3.13 10.59 -15.39
N LEU A 33 -3.38 11.27 -16.51
CA LEU A 33 -3.57 10.62 -17.81
C LEU A 33 -2.23 10.50 -18.53
N SER A 34 -1.93 9.32 -19.04
CA SER A 34 -0.73 9.03 -19.82
C SER A 34 -1.11 8.33 -21.13
N PRO A 35 -0.83 8.92 -22.31
CA PRO A 35 -0.26 10.25 -22.49
C PRO A 35 -1.19 11.37 -21.98
N PRO A 36 -0.65 12.57 -21.65
CA PRO A 36 -1.46 13.70 -21.22
C PRO A 36 -2.54 14.05 -22.25
N ALA A 37 -3.77 14.19 -21.78
CA ALA A 37 -4.92 14.58 -22.58
C ALA A 37 -5.52 15.87 -22.04
N SER A 38 -5.94 16.76 -22.94
CA SER A 38 -6.70 17.96 -22.58
C SER A 38 -8.19 17.64 -22.61
N LEU A 39 -8.85 17.68 -21.45
CA LEU A 39 -10.27 17.34 -21.31
C LEU A 39 -11.08 18.60 -21.05
N LYS A 40 -12.18 18.82 -21.79
CA LYS A 40 -13.08 19.97 -21.52
C LYS A 40 -14.12 19.67 -20.45
N SER A 41 -14.36 18.39 -20.20
CA SER A 41 -15.35 17.89 -19.26
C SER A 41 -15.00 16.48 -18.82
N GLY A 42 -15.59 16.03 -17.72
CA GLY A 42 -15.50 14.64 -17.35
C GLY A 42 -16.04 14.33 -15.96
N SER A 43 -15.82 13.09 -15.54
CA SER A 43 -16.12 12.60 -14.21
C SER A 43 -15.10 11.57 -13.74
N TRP A 44 -14.92 11.53 -12.43
CA TRP A 44 -14.20 10.47 -11.75
C TRP A 44 -15.15 9.68 -10.86
N ALA A 45 -15.02 8.36 -10.88
CA ALA A 45 -15.76 7.45 -10.02
C ALA A 45 -14.81 6.43 -9.36
N LEU A 46 -15.14 6.02 -8.14
CA LEU A 46 -14.54 4.89 -7.42
C LEU A 46 -15.58 3.75 -7.39
N GLY A 47 -15.33 2.68 -8.14
CA GLY A 47 -16.35 1.66 -8.39
C GLY A 47 -17.59 2.28 -9.05
N GLU A 48 -18.75 2.19 -8.40
CA GLU A 48 -20.01 2.79 -8.85
C GLU A 48 -20.29 4.18 -8.23
N SER A 49 -19.47 4.62 -7.27
CA SER A 49 -19.66 5.88 -6.56
C SER A 49 -18.95 7.03 -7.27
N HIS A 50 -19.69 8.08 -7.61
CA HIS A 50 -19.10 9.27 -8.22
C HIS A 50 -18.29 10.07 -7.17
N ILE A 51 -17.09 10.51 -7.56
CA ILE A 51 -16.20 11.33 -6.73
C ILE A 51 -16.43 12.80 -7.06
N LEU A 52 -16.30 13.14 -8.34
CA LEU A 52 -16.49 14.50 -8.85
C LEU A 52 -16.84 14.49 -10.35
N THR A 53 -17.34 15.63 -10.81
CA THR A 53 -17.53 15.93 -12.23
C THR A 53 -17.07 17.36 -12.51
N TRP A 54 -16.64 17.63 -13.74
CA TRP A 54 -16.27 18.98 -14.18
C TRP A 54 -16.73 19.26 -15.61
N LEU A 55 -16.98 20.54 -15.88
CA LEU A 55 -17.35 21.08 -17.17
C LEU A 55 -16.80 22.51 -17.30
N GLY A 56 -15.87 22.71 -18.24
CA GLY A 56 -15.16 23.98 -18.37
C GLY A 56 -14.42 24.35 -17.07
N GLU A 57 -14.72 25.52 -16.52
CA GLU A 57 -14.10 26.01 -15.28
C GLU A 57 -14.83 25.57 -14.00
N GLN A 58 -15.95 24.86 -14.14
CA GLN A 58 -16.76 24.43 -13.00
C GLN A 58 -16.48 22.99 -12.63
N GLN A 59 -16.38 22.70 -11.33
CA GLN A 59 -16.33 21.35 -10.78
C GLN A 59 -17.37 21.17 -9.67
N ALA A 60 -17.90 19.96 -9.55
CA ALA A 60 -18.78 19.54 -8.46
C ALA A 60 -18.21 18.28 -7.83
N VAL A 61 -17.97 18.32 -6.52
CA VAL A 61 -17.46 17.21 -5.73
C VAL A 61 -18.60 16.60 -4.94
N PHE A 62 -18.73 15.28 -4.98
CA PHE A 62 -19.80 14.56 -4.27
C PHE A 62 -19.53 14.52 -2.75
N PRO A 63 -20.57 14.45 -1.91
CA PRO A 63 -20.45 14.61 -0.45
C PRO A 63 -19.42 13.69 0.21
N SER A 64 -19.29 12.44 -0.25
CA SER A 64 -18.35 11.44 0.28
C SER A 64 -16.88 11.83 0.13
N HIS A 65 -16.57 12.80 -0.74
CA HIS A 65 -15.21 13.24 -1.05
C HIS A 65 -15.04 14.77 -0.92
N SER A 66 -16.02 15.43 -0.29
CA SER A 66 -16.02 16.88 -0.08
C SER A 66 -14.81 17.33 0.72
N GLY A 67 -14.18 18.43 0.30
CA GLY A 67 -13.01 19.02 0.97
C GLY A 67 -11.69 18.26 0.78
N ARG A 68 -11.68 17.13 0.06
CA ARG A 68 -10.46 16.33 -0.15
C ARG A 68 -10.21 15.87 -1.59
N ALA A 69 -11.22 15.92 -2.47
CA ALA A 69 -11.04 15.66 -3.90
C ALA A 69 -11.00 16.97 -4.71
N LEU A 70 -10.09 17.03 -5.68
CA LEU A 70 -9.95 18.15 -6.60
C LEU A 70 -9.57 17.63 -7.99
N VAL A 71 -10.06 18.28 -9.04
CA VAL A 71 -9.62 17.96 -10.41
C VAL A 71 -8.88 19.13 -11.04
N ASN A 72 -7.79 18.83 -11.74
CA ASN A 72 -7.23 19.78 -12.69
C ASN A 72 -8.12 19.78 -13.94
N ILE A 73 -8.96 20.80 -14.07
CA ILE A 73 -9.96 20.93 -15.14
C ILE A 73 -9.37 20.91 -16.55
N LEU A 74 -8.09 21.23 -16.74
CA LEU A 74 -7.44 21.23 -18.05
C LEU A 74 -6.98 19.82 -18.46
N THR A 75 -6.47 19.04 -17.51
CA THR A 75 -5.86 17.72 -17.77
C THR A 75 -6.73 16.55 -17.32
N GLY A 76 -7.78 16.80 -16.56
CA GLY A 76 -8.61 15.79 -15.90
C GLY A 76 -7.92 15.05 -14.75
N ALA A 77 -6.75 15.49 -14.30
CA ALA A 77 -6.03 14.81 -13.21
C ALA A 77 -6.77 14.97 -11.88
N LEU A 78 -7.09 13.85 -11.21
CA LEU A 78 -7.73 13.84 -9.90
C LEU A 78 -6.68 13.84 -8.80
N THR A 79 -6.77 14.77 -7.86
CA THR A 79 -6.03 14.76 -6.60
C THR A 79 -6.99 14.42 -5.46
N LEU A 80 -6.65 13.39 -4.69
CA LEU A 80 -7.37 12.98 -3.49
C LEU A 80 -6.45 13.07 -2.27
N SER A 81 -6.78 13.97 -1.35
CA SER A 81 -6.02 14.22 -0.12
C SER A 81 -6.50 13.36 1.04
N SER A 82 -5.58 13.06 1.96
CA SER A 82 -5.84 12.30 3.19
C SER A 82 -6.60 11.00 2.93
N VAL A 83 -6.05 10.16 2.04
CA VAL A 83 -6.69 8.89 1.65
C VAL A 83 -6.88 7.95 2.84
N THR A 84 -7.90 7.11 2.78
CA THR A 84 -8.25 6.10 3.79
C THR A 84 -8.28 4.71 3.16
N VAL A 85 -8.32 3.64 3.96
CA VAL A 85 -8.41 2.26 3.43
C VAL A 85 -9.64 2.07 2.54
N ALA A 86 -10.75 2.76 2.84
CA ALA A 86 -11.98 2.75 2.05
C ALA A 86 -11.84 3.37 0.66
N ASP A 87 -10.75 4.11 0.42
CA ASP A 87 -10.43 4.70 -0.89
C ASP A 87 -9.70 3.72 -1.81
N SER A 88 -9.48 2.47 -1.38
CA SER A 88 -8.94 1.41 -2.21
C SER A 88 -10.00 0.96 -3.22
N GLY A 89 -9.60 0.77 -4.47
CA GLY A 89 -10.49 0.28 -5.52
C GLY A 89 -10.10 0.78 -6.90
N VAL A 90 -11.02 0.58 -7.85
CA VAL A 90 -10.83 0.97 -9.24
C VAL A 90 -11.40 2.36 -9.47
N TYR A 91 -10.51 3.28 -9.80
CA TYR A 91 -10.85 4.64 -10.20
C TYR A 91 -11.06 4.68 -11.71
N VAL A 92 -12.17 5.26 -12.14
CA VAL A 92 -12.54 5.37 -13.55
C VAL A 92 -12.72 6.84 -13.89
N VAL A 93 -12.04 7.29 -14.95
CA VAL A 93 -12.28 8.59 -15.58
C VAL A 93 -13.11 8.41 -16.84
N GLN A 94 -14.07 9.31 -17.04
CA GLN A 94 -14.88 9.36 -18.26
C GLN A 94 -15.02 10.80 -18.74
N SER A 95 -14.85 11.03 -20.05
CA SER A 95 -15.04 12.33 -20.70
C SER A 95 -15.79 12.14 -22.01
N SER A 96 -16.62 13.12 -22.39
CA SER A 96 -17.32 13.16 -23.68
C SER A 96 -16.66 14.05 -24.74
N ASP A 97 -15.75 14.96 -24.33
CA ASP A 97 -15.02 15.86 -25.23
C ASP A 97 -13.57 16.08 -24.74
N PRO A 98 -12.59 15.34 -25.30
CA PRO A 98 -12.74 14.20 -26.21
C PRO A 98 -13.37 12.99 -25.50
N GLN A 99 -13.98 12.08 -26.28
CA GLN A 99 -14.48 10.80 -25.77
C GLN A 99 -13.31 9.97 -25.22
N LEU A 100 -13.32 9.72 -23.92
CA LEU A 100 -12.25 9.04 -23.20
C LEU A 100 -12.84 8.21 -22.06
N ARG A 101 -12.34 6.99 -21.89
CA ARG A 101 -12.56 6.19 -20.68
C ARG A 101 -11.30 5.44 -20.33
N ALA A 102 -10.82 5.64 -19.09
CA ALA A 102 -9.62 4.97 -18.59
C ALA A 102 -9.79 4.65 -17.10
N SER A 103 -8.97 3.76 -16.57
CA SER A 103 -9.06 3.35 -15.16
C SER A 103 -7.73 2.92 -14.58
N ALA A 104 -7.59 3.05 -13.26
CA ALA A 104 -6.49 2.47 -12.49
C ALA A 104 -6.99 1.91 -11.16
N SER A 105 -6.33 0.87 -10.67
CA SER A 105 -6.58 0.32 -9.34
C SER A 105 -5.61 0.93 -8.33
N ILE A 106 -6.13 1.46 -7.23
CA ILE A 106 -5.37 2.02 -6.13
C ILE A 106 -5.57 1.18 -4.88
N THR A 107 -4.47 0.89 -4.19
CA THR A 107 -4.50 0.24 -2.87
C THR A 107 -4.03 1.23 -1.81
N VAL A 108 -4.85 1.44 -0.77
CA VAL A 108 -4.50 2.26 0.39
C VAL A 108 -4.27 1.37 1.61
N LEU A 109 -3.06 1.40 2.12
CA LEU A 109 -2.64 0.67 3.31
C LEU A 109 -2.95 1.48 4.56
N GLY A 110 -3.51 0.83 5.58
CA GLY A 110 -3.68 1.43 6.91
C GLY A 110 -2.36 1.99 7.45
N LYS A 111 -2.41 3.11 8.19
CA LYS A 111 -1.27 3.53 9.02
C LYS A 111 -1.03 2.43 10.05
N THR A 112 0.06 1.70 9.89
CA THR A 112 0.49 0.71 10.85
C THR A 112 0.95 1.47 12.10
N ASN A 113 0.29 1.26 13.24
CA ASN A 113 0.79 1.73 14.54
C ASN A 113 1.93 0.81 15.00
N THR A 114 2.92 0.63 14.12
CA THR A 114 4.04 -0.26 14.27
C THR A 114 5.22 0.55 14.76
N HIS A 115 5.72 0.18 15.93
CA HIS A 115 6.93 0.76 16.49
C HIS A 115 7.98 -0.33 16.51
N ALA A 116 9.11 -0.04 15.89
CA ALA A 116 10.26 -0.92 15.87
C ALA A 116 11.23 -0.44 16.94
N VAL A 117 11.32 -1.14 18.06
CA VAL A 117 12.35 -0.88 19.10
C VAL A 117 13.46 -1.91 18.94
N THR A 118 14.72 -1.49 18.96
CA THR A 118 15.84 -2.42 19.04
C THR A 118 16.88 -1.86 19.99
N THR A 119 17.39 -2.73 20.86
CA THR A 119 18.32 -2.35 21.91
C THR A 119 19.62 -3.10 21.71
N CYS A 120 20.71 -2.34 21.77
CA CYS A 120 22.06 -2.83 21.69
C CYS A 120 22.61 -3.07 23.10
N SER A 121 23.02 -4.30 23.39
CA SER A 121 23.62 -4.66 24.68
C SER A 121 24.97 -5.32 24.46
N VAL A 122 25.88 -5.12 25.42
CA VAL A 122 27.19 -5.77 25.45
C VAL A 122 27.33 -6.60 26.72
N SER A 123 28.01 -7.74 26.61
CA SER A 123 28.23 -8.65 27.74
C SER A 123 29.23 -8.12 28.78
N SER A 124 30.15 -7.24 28.38
CA SER A 124 31.16 -6.63 29.25
C SER A 124 31.72 -5.35 28.64
N GLY A 125 31.99 -4.33 29.47
CA GLY A 125 32.61 -3.08 29.06
C GLY A 125 32.16 -1.88 29.90
N SER A 126 32.91 -0.78 29.84
CA SER A 126 32.60 0.49 30.53
C SER A 126 32.87 1.68 29.60
N SER A 127 32.25 2.84 29.89
CA SER A 127 32.38 4.07 29.09
C SER A 127 32.05 3.84 27.61
N LEU A 128 30.90 3.22 27.36
CA LEU A 128 30.46 2.79 26.04
C LEU A 128 29.74 3.92 25.30
N SER A 129 30.03 4.04 24.02
CA SER A 129 29.31 4.89 23.08
C SER A 129 28.63 4.02 22.02
N PHE A 130 27.44 4.44 21.60
CA PHE A 130 26.58 3.69 20.67
C PHE A 130 26.29 4.51 19.42
N LEU A 131 26.31 3.84 18.28
CA LEU A 131 26.00 4.38 16.97
C LEU A 131 25.12 3.40 16.20
N TRP A 132 23.99 3.85 15.66
CA TRP A 132 23.16 3.03 14.79
C TRP A 132 23.48 3.30 13.32
N LEU A 133 23.64 2.24 12.56
CA LEU A 133 23.94 2.26 11.13
C LEU A 133 22.80 1.59 10.37
N ASN A 134 22.32 2.22 9.29
CA ASN A 134 21.51 1.57 8.27
C ASN A 134 22.39 1.34 7.04
N GLY A 135 22.77 0.09 6.79
CA GLY A 135 23.83 -0.21 5.83
C GLY A 135 25.18 0.40 6.27
N SER A 136 25.65 1.41 5.56
CA SER A 136 26.85 2.20 5.88
C SER A 136 26.56 3.61 6.38
N SER A 137 25.28 4.01 6.41
CA SER A 137 24.88 5.37 6.78
C SER A 137 24.48 5.43 8.25
N GLU A 138 24.90 6.49 8.94
CA GLU A 138 24.47 6.76 10.30
C GLU A 138 22.98 7.11 10.35
N VAL A 139 22.28 6.51 11.31
CA VAL A 139 20.87 6.80 11.60
C VAL A 139 20.81 8.01 12.53
N THR A 140 20.15 9.07 12.08
CA THR A 140 19.94 10.28 12.88
C THR A 140 18.54 10.34 13.46
N ALA A 141 18.40 11.00 14.61
CA ALA A 141 17.11 11.21 15.24
C ALA A 141 16.22 12.14 14.40
N SER A 142 14.92 11.86 14.39
CA SER A 142 13.88 12.66 13.73
C SER A 142 12.55 12.48 14.47
N ASP A 143 11.48 13.16 14.03
CA ASP A 143 10.13 12.97 14.61
C ASP A 143 9.70 11.50 14.65
N ARG A 144 10.19 10.71 13.68
CA ARG A 144 9.85 9.30 13.52
C ARG A 144 10.93 8.35 14.04
N VAL A 145 12.15 8.82 14.27
CA VAL A 145 13.30 8.00 14.70
C VAL A 145 13.82 8.53 16.04
N GLN A 146 13.68 7.73 17.09
CA GLN A 146 14.12 8.11 18.43
C GLN A 146 15.31 7.27 18.88
N LEU A 147 16.37 7.95 19.29
CA LEU A 147 17.55 7.35 19.91
C LEU A 147 17.48 7.63 21.42
N THR A 148 17.42 6.58 22.22
CA THR A 148 17.24 6.64 23.67
C THR A 148 18.31 5.82 24.38
N ASP A 149 18.40 5.94 25.71
CA ASP A 149 19.39 5.22 26.54
C ASP A 149 20.84 5.44 26.09
N GLY A 150 21.23 6.71 25.85
CA GLY A 150 22.56 7.03 25.35
C GLY A 150 22.83 6.49 23.94
N ASN A 151 21.80 6.47 23.09
CA ASN A 151 21.77 5.91 21.73
C ASN A 151 21.87 4.37 21.66
N SER A 152 21.84 3.67 22.79
CA SER A 152 21.83 2.20 22.79
C SER A 152 20.50 1.60 22.31
N THR A 153 19.40 2.37 22.40
CA THR A 153 18.07 1.96 21.94
C THR A 153 17.62 2.81 20.75
N LEU A 154 17.30 2.16 19.62
CA LEU A 154 16.72 2.77 18.42
C LEU A 154 15.23 2.42 18.32
N THR A 155 14.39 3.44 18.24
CA THR A 155 12.95 3.31 18.02
C THR A 155 12.54 3.97 16.71
N ILE A 156 11.85 3.25 15.83
CA ILE A 156 11.25 3.79 14.60
C ILE A 156 9.73 3.69 14.71
N VAL A 157 9.07 4.85 14.71
CA VAL A 157 7.62 5.00 14.80
C VAL A 157 6.96 4.82 13.43
N SER A 158 5.78 4.21 13.34
CA SER A 158 5.04 4.01 12.08
C SER A 158 5.89 3.39 10.97
N VAL A 159 6.51 2.23 11.24
CA VAL A 159 7.46 1.55 10.34
C VAL A 159 6.86 1.33 8.94
N THR A 160 7.63 1.63 7.89
CA THR A 160 7.24 1.49 6.48
C THR A 160 8.08 0.42 5.77
N ARG A 161 7.69 0.07 4.54
CA ARG A 161 8.50 -0.78 3.65
C ARG A 161 9.88 -0.22 3.30
N TYR A 162 10.19 1.03 3.63
CA TYR A 162 11.50 1.64 3.37
C TYR A 162 12.43 1.52 4.57
N ASP A 163 11.91 1.09 5.72
CA ASP A 163 12.65 0.91 6.97
C ASP A 163 13.17 -0.53 7.13
N GLN A 164 13.41 -1.24 6.01
CA GLN A 164 13.72 -2.67 6.01
C GLN A 164 15.08 -3.03 6.62
N GLY A 165 15.90 -2.04 7.00
CA GLY A 165 17.28 -2.24 7.41
C GLY A 165 18.19 -2.62 6.21
N PRO A 166 19.39 -3.18 6.44
CA PRO A 166 19.88 -3.73 7.71
C PRO A 166 20.33 -2.66 8.70
N PHE A 167 19.72 -2.65 9.89
CA PHE A 167 20.20 -1.86 11.02
C PHE A 167 21.28 -2.63 11.77
N ARG A 168 22.39 -1.95 12.09
CA ARG A 168 23.48 -2.46 12.91
C ARG A 168 23.77 -1.48 14.02
N CYS A 169 24.01 -1.99 15.21
CA CYS A 169 24.58 -1.20 16.29
C CYS A 169 26.10 -1.33 16.25
N HIS A 170 26.78 -0.20 16.23
CA HIS A 170 28.21 -0.10 16.45
C HIS A 170 28.45 0.44 17.86
N VAL A 171 29.16 -0.34 18.67
CA VAL A 171 29.54 0.02 20.04
C VAL A 171 31.05 0.21 20.10
N PHE A 172 31.50 1.25 20.76
CA PHE A 172 32.92 1.53 20.93
C PHE A 172 33.23 2.23 22.24
N ASN A 173 34.47 2.10 22.68
CA ASN A 173 35.09 2.91 23.72
C ASN A 173 36.49 3.33 23.24
N ALA A 174 37.30 3.89 24.14
CA ALA A 174 38.65 4.37 23.80
C ALA A 174 39.64 3.27 23.37
N VAL A 175 39.33 1.98 23.62
CA VAL A 175 40.26 0.86 23.48
C VAL A 175 39.76 -0.20 22.49
N SER A 176 38.46 -0.42 22.42
CA SER A 176 37.85 -1.48 21.61
C SER A 176 36.54 -1.02 20.97
N ASN A 177 36.14 -1.76 19.93
CA ASN A 177 34.87 -1.59 19.26
C ASN A 177 34.26 -2.95 18.88
N GLY A 178 32.98 -2.93 18.53
CA GLY A 178 32.23 -4.08 18.07
C GLY A 178 31.01 -3.65 17.27
N THR A 179 30.58 -4.51 16.34
CA THR A 179 29.39 -4.26 15.53
C THR A 179 28.45 -5.45 15.64
N SER A 180 27.17 -5.19 15.86
CA SER A 180 26.14 -6.22 15.97
C SER A 180 25.92 -6.95 14.64
N ALA A 181 25.30 -8.13 14.71
CA ALA A 181 24.66 -8.72 13.54
C ALA A 181 23.57 -7.76 12.99
N PRO A 182 23.32 -7.78 11.66
CA PRO A 182 22.29 -6.95 11.06
C PRO A 182 20.88 -7.40 11.47
N VAL A 183 20.00 -6.43 11.67
CA VAL A 183 18.56 -6.63 11.89
C VAL A 183 17.80 -6.06 10.71
N ASN A 184 16.96 -6.88 10.07
CA ASN A 184 16.11 -6.49 8.94
C ASN A 184 14.63 -6.56 9.34
N PHE A 185 13.82 -5.68 8.74
CA PHE A 185 12.36 -5.66 8.88
C PHE A 185 11.71 -5.82 7.53
N THR A 186 11.54 -7.05 7.04
CA THR A 186 10.85 -7.25 5.75
C THR A 186 9.72 -8.24 5.91
N ILE A 187 8.50 -7.86 5.56
CA ILE A 187 7.34 -8.77 5.45
C ILE A 187 6.98 -8.87 3.97
N LYS A 188 6.97 -10.09 3.43
CA LYS A 188 6.61 -10.36 2.04
C LYS A 188 5.33 -11.20 2.02
N LEU A 189 4.23 -10.58 1.59
CA LEU A 189 2.97 -11.27 1.34
C LEU A 189 2.90 -11.67 -0.14
N LEU A 190 2.52 -12.91 -0.41
CA LEU A 190 2.26 -13.41 -1.76
C LEU A 190 0.78 -13.80 -1.84
N PHE A 191 0.05 -13.23 -2.79
CA PHE A 191 -1.34 -13.55 -3.09
C PHE A 191 -1.50 -13.83 -4.58
N ASN A 192 -2.41 -14.73 -4.93
CA ASN A 192 -2.78 -15.00 -6.32
C ASN A 192 -4.20 -14.50 -6.68
N THR A 193 -5.10 -14.30 -5.71
CA THR A 193 -6.48 -13.86 -5.96
C THR A 193 -7.02 -12.99 -4.81
N THR A 194 -7.62 -11.84 -5.13
CA THR A 194 -8.30 -10.94 -4.16
C THR A 194 -9.82 -11.17 -4.11
N SER A 195 -10.35 -11.92 -5.07
CA SER A 195 -11.76 -12.25 -5.21
C SER A 195 -11.97 -13.75 -5.36
N LEU A 196 -12.90 -14.31 -4.60
CA LEU A 196 -13.21 -15.74 -4.53
C LEU A 196 -14.72 -15.97 -4.69
N LEU A 197 -15.09 -17.09 -5.29
CA LEU A 197 -16.49 -17.53 -5.31
C LEU A 197 -16.82 -18.27 -4.02
N VAL A 198 -18.08 -18.16 -3.58
CA VAL A 198 -18.60 -18.99 -2.47
C VAL A 198 -18.33 -20.48 -2.74
N GLY A 199 -17.88 -21.20 -1.70
CA GLY A 199 -17.49 -22.61 -1.79
C GLY A 199 -16.05 -22.85 -2.25
N SER A 200 -15.29 -21.81 -2.61
CA SER A 200 -13.86 -21.94 -2.91
C SER A 200 -13.04 -22.20 -1.63
N ASN A 201 -11.77 -22.60 -1.79
CA ASN A 201 -10.82 -22.66 -0.67
C ASN A 201 -9.90 -21.43 -0.71
N LEU A 202 -9.66 -20.82 0.45
CA LEU A 202 -8.74 -19.69 0.64
C LEU A 202 -7.48 -20.20 1.34
N THR A 203 -6.32 -19.90 0.76
CA THR A 203 -5.01 -20.14 1.37
C THR A 203 -4.21 -18.84 1.38
N MET A 204 -3.77 -18.39 2.55
CA MET A 204 -2.95 -17.20 2.73
C MET A 204 -1.61 -17.55 3.36
N LEU A 205 -0.53 -17.04 2.75
CA LEU A 205 0.83 -17.22 3.23
C LEU A 205 1.41 -15.89 3.72
N CYS A 206 1.90 -15.88 4.95
CA CYS A 206 2.60 -14.77 5.58
C CYS A 206 4.06 -15.14 5.87
N SER A 207 4.98 -14.24 5.53
CA SER A 207 6.41 -14.38 5.76
C SER A 207 6.97 -13.11 6.36
N ALA A 208 7.72 -13.26 7.46
CA ALA A 208 8.47 -12.18 8.09
C ALA A 208 9.96 -12.54 8.15
N GLN A 209 10.79 -11.67 7.60
CA GLN A 209 12.23 -11.70 7.75
C GLN A 209 12.59 -10.96 9.03
N SER A 210 12.93 -11.70 10.07
CA SER A 210 13.32 -11.18 11.38
C SER A 210 14.46 -12.01 11.96
N SER A 211 15.35 -11.36 12.71
CA SER A 211 16.44 -12.02 13.44
C SER A 211 16.49 -11.47 14.87
N PRO A 212 16.21 -12.26 15.92
CA PRO A 212 15.73 -13.65 15.89
C PRO A 212 14.39 -13.84 15.15
N PRO A 213 13.97 -15.06 14.79
CA PRO A 213 12.72 -15.26 14.05
C PRO A 213 11.50 -14.68 14.78
N ALA A 214 10.61 -14.00 14.05
CA ALA A 214 9.35 -13.48 14.58
C ALA A 214 8.28 -14.58 14.63
N GLN A 215 7.42 -14.51 15.64
CA GLN A 215 6.19 -15.30 15.75
C GLN A 215 5.12 -14.69 14.85
N LEU A 216 4.33 -15.54 14.17
CA LEU A 216 3.26 -15.10 13.27
C LEU A 216 1.88 -15.45 13.85
N GLN A 217 0.95 -14.51 13.78
CA GLN A 217 -0.44 -14.66 14.25
C GLN A 217 -1.40 -14.05 13.23
N TRP A 218 -2.56 -14.67 13.02
CA TRP A 218 -3.60 -14.12 12.15
C TRP A 218 -4.72 -13.42 12.92
N ALA A 219 -5.35 -12.44 12.28
CA ALA A 219 -6.56 -11.79 12.73
C ALA A 219 -7.55 -11.59 11.56
N PHE A 220 -8.84 -11.64 11.86
CA PHE A 220 -9.93 -11.36 10.92
C PHE A 220 -10.82 -10.27 11.51
N ARG A 221 -11.05 -9.19 10.76
CA ARG A 221 -11.81 -8.01 11.23
C ARG A 221 -11.29 -7.42 12.55
N GLY A 222 -9.98 -7.51 12.76
CA GLY A 222 -9.30 -7.00 13.96
C GLY A 222 -9.25 -7.96 15.13
N GLU A 223 -9.97 -9.08 15.08
CA GLU A 223 -9.98 -10.10 16.14
C GLU A 223 -9.01 -11.22 15.83
N PHE A 224 -8.23 -11.66 16.83
CA PHE A 224 -7.30 -12.77 16.65
C PHE A 224 -8.04 -14.06 16.38
N VAL A 225 -7.62 -14.76 15.33
CA VAL A 225 -8.09 -16.12 15.04
C VAL A 225 -7.13 -17.13 15.66
N ASN A 226 -7.60 -18.35 15.95
CA ASN A 226 -6.79 -19.44 16.51
C ASN A 226 -5.85 -20.08 15.47
N THR A 227 -5.14 -19.24 14.71
CA THR A 227 -4.16 -19.68 13.71
C THR A 227 -2.87 -18.91 13.88
N THR A 228 -1.83 -19.65 14.25
CA THR A 228 -0.44 -19.18 14.35
C THR A 228 0.37 -19.69 13.17
N GLY A 229 1.43 -18.98 12.81
CA GLY A 229 2.39 -19.42 11.80
C GLY A 229 2.12 -18.84 10.41
N PRO A 230 2.86 -19.32 9.40
CA PRO A 230 2.89 -18.69 8.10
C PRO A 230 1.63 -18.93 7.26
N LEU A 231 0.80 -19.91 7.59
CA LEU A 231 -0.29 -20.35 6.73
C LEU A 231 -1.66 -20.16 7.42
N LEU A 232 -2.61 -19.56 6.71
CA LEU A 232 -4.03 -19.55 7.07
C LEU A 232 -4.84 -20.18 5.94
N GLU A 233 -5.60 -21.22 6.27
CA GLU A 233 -6.44 -21.98 5.33
C GLU A 233 -7.90 -21.94 5.77
N LEU A 234 -8.80 -21.59 4.86
CA LEU A 234 -10.24 -21.70 5.02
C LEU A 234 -10.79 -22.54 3.87
N TYR A 235 -11.69 -23.47 4.18
CA TYR A 235 -12.31 -24.35 3.20
C TYR A 235 -13.77 -24.00 3.00
N SER A 236 -14.25 -24.10 1.75
CA SER A 236 -15.65 -23.82 1.40
C SER A 236 -16.14 -22.47 1.93
N VAL A 237 -15.43 -21.41 1.53
CA VAL A 237 -15.62 -20.07 2.09
C VAL A 237 -17.00 -19.49 1.78
N THR A 238 -17.52 -18.69 2.71
CA THR A 238 -18.85 -18.07 2.66
C THR A 238 -18.75 -16.54 2.56
N GLU A 239 -19.83 -15.89 2.14
CA GLU A 239 -19.85 -14.44 1.91
C GLU A 239 -19.56 -13.63 3.20
N ASP A 240 -20.00 -14.12 4.36
CA ASP A 240 -19.76 -13.50 5.67
C ASP A 240 -18.29 -13.50 6.10
N GLN A 241 -17.46 -14.32 5.44
CA GLN A 241 -16.00 -14.36 5.62
C GLN A 241 -15.27 -13.31 4.75
N SER A 242 -16.00 -12.50 3.99
CA SER A 242 -15.43 -11.33 3.30
C SER A 242 -14.93 -10.29 4.31
N GLY A 243 -13.79 -9.68 4.04
CA GLY A 243 -13.28 -8.59 4.86
C GLY A 243 -11.77 -8.55 5.00
N PRO A 244 -11.27 -7.74 5.96
CA PRO A 244 -9.86 -7.58 6.21
C PRO A 244 -9.29 -8.76 7.00
N TYR A 245 -8.27 -9.40 6.43
CA TYR A 245 -7.43 -10.41 7.06
C TYR A 245 -6.06 -9.81 7.35
N SER A 246 -5.61 -9.91 8.59
CA SER A 246 -4.33 -9.39 9.04
C SER A 246 -3.39 -10.52 9.44
N CYS A 247 -2.16 -10.47 8.97
CA CYS A 247 -1.06 -11.24 9.56
C CYS A 247 -0.22 -10.32 10.43
N LEU A 248 0.07 -10.75 11.65
CA LEU A 248 0.88 -10.06 12.63
C LEU A 248 2.17 -10.85 12.85
N ALA A 249 3.30 -10.17 12.79
CA ALA A 249 4.61 -10.68 13.15
C ALA A 249 5.05 -10.01 14.45
N PHE A 250 5.48 -10.80 15.44
CA PHE A 250 5.99 -10.31 16.71
C PHE A 250 7.32 -10.97 17.05
N ASN A 251 8.35 -10.18 17.30
CA ASN A 251 9.64 -10.64 17.79
C ASN A 251 9.75 -10.26 19.27
N SER A 252 9.70 -11.26 20.15
CA SER A 252 9.78 -11.09 21.61
C SER A 252 11.17 -10.65 22.11
N HIS A 253 12.23 -10.84 21.32
CA HIS A 253 13.59 -10.42 21.69
C HIS A 253 13.83 -8.95 21.39
N THR A 254 13.28 -8.45 20.29
CA THR A 254 13.39 -7.04 19.93
C THR A 254 12.17 -6.23 20.36
N ASN A 255 11.09 -6.85 20.82
CA ASN A 255 9.79 -6.20 21.04
C ASN A 255 9.23 -5.50 19.78
N MET A 256 9.66 -5.93 18.59
CA MET A 256 9.09 -5.44 17.33
C MET A 256 7.82 -6.20 17.01
N ASN A 257 6.77 -5.45 16.69
CA ASN A 257 5.60 -5.97 16.00
C ASN A 257 5.46 -5.33 14.62
N SER A 258 4.86 -6.07 13.70
CA SER A 258 4.45 -5.57 12.41
C SER A 258 3.20 -6.31 11.98
N ASN A 259 2.30 -5.64 11.27
CA ASN A 259 1.13 -6.30 10.70
C ASN A 259 0.92 -5.87 9.26
N ILE A 260 0.26 -6.75 8.51
CA ILE A 260 -0.19 -6.47 7.15
C ILE A 260 -1.63 -6.92 7.04
N THR A 261 -2.47 -6.12 6.38
CA THR A 261 -3.89 -6.41 6.18
C THR A 261 -4.22 -6.45 4.70
N SER A 262 -4.94 -7.48 4.28
CA SER A 262 -5.48 -7.63 2.91
C SER A 262 -6.99 -7.77 2.98
N HIS A 263 -7.70 -7.16 2.02
CA HIS A 263 -9.15 -7.23 1.95
C HIS A 263 -9.57 -8.33 0.95
N ILE A 264 -10.24 -9.36 1.45
CA ILE A 264 -10.71 -10.49 0.65
C ILE A 264 -12.20 -10.32 0.36
N ILE A 265 -12.58 -10.47 -0.90
CA ILE A 265 -13.98 -10.40 -1.35
C ILE A 265 -14.43 -11.80 -1.74
N ILE A 266 -15.47 -12.31 -1.08
CA ILE A 266 -16.12 -13.58 -1.39
C ILE A 266 -17.54 -13.27 -1.84
N ALA A 267 -17.90 -13.64 -3.06
CA ALA A 267 -19.21 -13.36 -3.64
C ALA A 267 -19.80 -14.61 -4.30
N SER A 268 -21.13 -14.72 -4.32
CA SER A 268 -21.82 -15.81 -5.03
C SER A 268 -21.72 -15.66 -6.56
N GLU A 269 -21.67 -14.42 -7.06
CA GLU A 269 -21.50 -14.08 -8.47
C GLU A 269 -20.64 -12.82 -8.60
N PHE A 270 -19.74 -12.78 -9.60
CA PHE A 270 -19.07 -11.54 -10.01
C PHE A 270 -19.86 -10.90 -11.16
N PRO A 271 -20.04 -9.57 -11.19
CA PRO A 271 -20.78 -8.91 -12.26
C PRO A 271 -20.16 -9.27 -13.61
N ARG A 272 -20.94 -9.95 -14.46
CA ARG A 272 -20.58 -10.20 -15.85
C ARG A 272 -20.75 -8.91 -16.64
N LEU A 273 -19.74 -8.54 -17.42
CA LEU A 273 -19.90 -7.58 -18.51
C LEU A 273 -20.93 -8.14 -19.49
N ILE A 274 -22.18 -7.69 -19.38
CA ILE A 274 -23.18 -7.87 -20.44
C ILE A 274 -22.92 -6.73 -21.42
N GLY A 275 -22.59 -7.09 -22.67
CA GLY A 275 -22.09 -6.17 -23.69
C GLY A 275 -22.93 -4.90 -23.87
N MET A 276 -22.26 -3.82 -24.29
CA MET A 276 -22.89 -2.55 -24.61
C MET A 276 -23.87 -2.74 -25.78
N SER A 277 -25.19 -2.66 -25.53
CA SER A 277 -26.15 -2.51 -26.62
C SER A 277 -26.16 -1.04 -27.07
N LEU A 278 -25.72 -0.80 -28.31
CA LEU A 278 -25.94 0.48 -28.99
C LEU A 278 -27.44 0.63 -29.27
N GLY A 279 -28.14 1.38 -28.42
CA GLY A 279 -29.45 1.91 -28.74
C GLY A 279 -29.29 3.12 -29.64
N VAL A 280 -29.62 2.98 -30.93
CA VAL A 280 -29.82 4.13 -31.81
C VAL A 280 -31.21 4.69 -31.49
N LEU A 281 -31.27 5.87 -30.88
CA LEU A 281 -32.51 6.64 -30.80
C LEU A 281 -32.78 7.22 -32.21
N SER A 282 -33.82 6.69 -32.87
CA SER A 282 -34.44 7.29 -34.06
C SER A 282 -35.31 8.48 -33.66
#